data_AF-A0A7S4MCK3-F1
#
_entry.id   AF-A0A7S4MCK3-F1
#
_cell.length_a   1.000
_cell.length_b   1.000
_cell.length_c   1.000
_cell.angle_alpha   90.00
_cell.angle_beta   90.00
_cell.angle_gamma   90.00
#
_symmetry.space_group_name_H-M   'P 1'
#
loop_
_entity.id
_entity.type
_entity.pdbx_description
1 polymer ?
#
loop_
_entity_poly.entity_id
_entity_poly.type
_entity_poly.pdbx_seq_one_letter_code
_entity_poly.pdbx_strand_id
1 'polypeptide(L)'
;FFVVSMSQRPAFEGAPVYEGASYHAPETYTAHTVPENENMFQPIDLSKKDTQAPPYDPVLSKSFEAYEDDDVPPYDYNPRTQERESPQDTVVVGYPGNGTGDIFHIVSICVAILSLFVSPLIELIPMFMLLCFYNELKASNPGLHLANLVTTIVVAIIYIMFVIIIAVFTYGIGLILLVFVIPYGIVICCLSATAPKHQPTIQA
;
A
#
# COMPACT_ATOMS: atom_id res chain seq x y z
N PHE A 1 -17.37 -12.82 -17.28
CA PHE A 1 -16.04 -12.71 -17.90
C PHE A 1 -16.15 -11.82 -19.12
N PHE A 2 -15.80 -10.54 -18.98
CA PHE A 2 -15.63 -9.62 -20.11
C PHE A 2 -14.20 -9.09 -20.01
N VAL A 3 -13.34 -9.52 -20.92
CA VAL A 3 -11.99 -8.98 -21.10
C VAL A 3 -12.14 -7.77 -22.02
N VAL A 4 -12.15 -6.57 -21.44
CA VAL A 4 -12.01 -5.33 -22.20
C VAL A 4 -10.54 -4.96 -22.19
N SER A 5 -9.85 -5.37 -23.26
CA SER A 5 -8.53 -4.84 -23.61
C SER A 5 -8.73 -3.47 -24.24
N MET A 6 -8.43 -2.41 -23.50
CA MET A 6 -8.26 -1.07 -24.06
C MET A 6 -6.82 -0.62 -23.88
N SER A 7 -6.02 -0.97 -24.88
CA SER A 7 -4.77 -0.28 -25.20
C SER A 7 -5.13 0.94 -26.04
N GLN A 8 -5.23 2.10 -25.41
CA GLN A 8 -5.13 3.39 -26.10
C GLN A 8 -4.12 4.25 -25.34
N ARG A 9 -2.91 4.32 -25.90
CA ARG A 9 -1.94 5.35 -25.55
C ARG A 9 -2.42 6.67 -26.16
N PRO A 10 -2.65 7.74 -25.39
CA PRO A 10 -2.75 9.05 -26.00
C PRO A 10 -1.38 9.46 -26.55
N ALA A 11 -1.42 10.03 -27.75
CA ALA A 11 -0.28 10.67 -28.40
C ALA A 11 0.19 11.84 -27.54
N PHE A 12 1.50 11.88 -27.30
CA PHE A 12 2.18 12.93 -26.57
C PHE A 12 2.28 14.15 -27.48
N GLU A 13 1.32 15.07 -27.37
CA GLU A 13 1.30 16.32 -28.13
C GLU A 13 1.83 17.45 -27.25
N GLY A 14 3.03 17.94 -27.59
CA GLY A 14 3.53 19.29 -27.29
C GLY A 14 3.62 19.71 -25.82
N ALA A 15 4.79 19.51 -25.22
CA ALA A 15 5.17 20.29 -24.03
C ALA A 15 5.37 21.76 -24.43
N PRO A 16 4.71 22.74 -23.76
CA PRO A 16 5.07 24.14 -23.91
C PRO A 16 6.45 24.40 -23.29
N VAL A 17 7.33 25.02 -24.07
CA VAL A 17 8.59 25.60 -23.62
C VAL A 17 8.26 26.79 -22.72
N TYR A 18 8.42 26.63 -21.42
CA TYR A 18 8.40 27.75 -20.49
C TYR A 18 9.79 28.40 -20.43
N GLU A 19 9.95 29.49 -21.17
CA GLU A 19 11.02 30.46 -20.96
C GLU A 19 10.81 31.21 -19.64
N GLY A 20 11.87 31.24 -18.82
CA GLY A 20 12.16 32.40 -17.98
C GLY A 20 11.35 32.58 -16.69
N ALA A 21 11.63 31.77 -15.68
CA ALA A 21 11.47 32.20 -14.29
C ALA A 21 12.87 32.30 -13.64
N SER A 22 13.25 33.53 -13.33
CA SER A 22 14.46 33.89 -12.59
C SER A 22 14.43 33.27 -11.21
N TYR A 23 15.33 32.31 -10.94
CA TYR A 23 15.52 31.76 -9.62
C TYR A 23 16.23 32.79 -8.74
N HIS A 24 15.49 33.40 -7.82
CA HIS A 24 16.09 34.01 -6.64
C HIS A 24 16.68 32.89 -5.78
N ALA A 25 17.99 32.98 -5.54
CA ALA A 25 18.71 32.09 -4.65
C ALA A 25 18.13 32.19 -3.22
N PRO A 26 17.71 31.09 -2.58
CA PRO A 26 17.44 31.10 -1.16
C PRO A 26 18.76 31.19 -0.39
N GLU A 27 18.75 32.09 0.58
CA GLU A 27 19.86 32.47 1.43
C GLU A 27 20.49 31.28 2.16
N THR A 28 21.81 31.37 2.31
CA THR A 28 22.69 30.46 3.02
C THR A 28 22.18 30.22 4.45
N TYR A 29 21.68 29.02 4.72
CA TYR A 29 21.41 28.60 6.10
C TYR A 29 22.73 28.29 6.81
N THR A 30 23.03 29.12 7.80
CA THR A 30 24.06 28.94 8.82
C THR A 30 23.92 27.57 9.49
N ALA A 31 25.01 26.80 9.48
CA ALA A 31 25.12 25.54 10.20
C ALA A 31 24.98 25.78 11.72
N HIS A 32 23.93 25.23 12.32
CA HIS A 32 23.87 25.04 13.76
C HIS A 32 24.73 23.83 14.11
N THR A 33 25.81 24.08 14.84
CA THR A 33 26.63 23.08 15.51
C THR A 33 25.78 22.31 16.52
N VAL A 34 25.60 21.00 16.26
CA VAL A 34 25.04 20.05 17.24
C VAL A 34 26.17 19.68 18.21
N PRO A 35 25.98 19.83 19.53
CA PRO A 35 26.96 19.36 20.50
C PRO A 35 27.02 17.83 20.52
N GLU A 36 28.27 17.37 20.53
CA GLU A 36 28.76 16.02 20.70
C GLU A 36 28.14 15.38 21.96
N ASN A 37 27.21 14.43 21.80
CA ASN A 37 26.79 13.56 22.89
C ASN A 37 27.65 12.29 22.83
N GLU A 38 28.80 12.37 23.49
CA GLU A 38 29.57 11.21 23.93
C GLU A 38 28.72 10.43 24.95
N ASN A 39 27.93 9.46 24.49
CA ASN A 39 27.42 8.43 25.38
C ASN A 39 27.54 7.03 24.75
N MET A 40 28.71 6.47 25.05
CA MET A 40 28.82 5.19 25.76
C MET A 40 28.25 3.98 25.01
N PHE A 41 29.10 3.45 24.14
CA PHE A 41 29.21 2.01 23.89
C PHE A 41 29.07 1.23 25.21
N GLN A 42 28.05 0.38 25.31
CA GLN A 42 28.09 -0.77 26.21
C GLN A 42 28.35 -2.02 25.37
N PRO A 43 29.41 -2.80 25.67
CA PRO A 43 29.61 -4.10 25.04
C PRO A 43 28.56 -5.09 25.56
N ILE A 44 27.88 -5.77 24.65
CA ILE A 44 26.98 -6.88 24.96
C ILE A 44 27.85 -8.07 25.41
N ASP A 45 27.60 -8.51 26.65
CA ASP A 45 28.25 -9.65 27.30
C ASP A 45 27.74 -10.97 26.70
N LEU A 46 28.55 -11.60 25.83
CA LEU A 46 28.34 -12.99 25.39
C LEU A 46 28.92 -13.95 26.44
N SER A 47 28.16 -14.17 27.51
CA SER A 47 28.41 -15.27 28.45
C SER A 47 27.31 -16.33 28.38
N LYS A 48 27.63 -17.37 27.60
CA LYS A 48 27.35 -18.80 27.87
C LYS A 48 25.93 -19.21 28.29
N LYS A 49 25.29 -20.02 27.44
CA LYS A 49 24.64 -21.24 27.95
C LYS A 49 24.78 -22.40 26.97
N ASP A 50 25.33 -23.47 27.51
CA ASP A 50 25.69 -24.74 26.89
C ASP A 50 24.51 -25.51 26.26
N THR A 51 24.82 -26.08 25.09
CA THR A 51 24.72 -27.51 24.75
C THR A 51 23.46 -28.28 25.19
N GLN A 52 22.62 -28.63 24.20
CA GLN A 52 22.11 -30.01 24.09
C GLN A 52 21.66 -30.33 22.65
N ALA A 53 22.41 -31.18 21.97
CA ALA A 53 21.94 -31.96 20.82
C ALA A 53 21.60 -33.37 21.30
N PRO A 54 20.51 -33.98 20.81
CA PRO A 54 20.63 -35.33 20.22
C PRO A 54 19.55 -35.61 19.14
N PRO A 55 19.44 -36.82 18.59
CA PRO A 55 20.45 -37.66 17.97
C PRO A 55 20.05 -38.03 16.52
N TYR A 56 21.03 -38.36 15.71
CA TYR A 56 20.84 -39.02 14.41
C TYR A 56 20.57 -40.50 14.63
N ASP A 57 19.56 -41.05 13.94
CA ASP A 57 19.39 -42.50 13.79
C ASP A 57 19.45 -42.86 12.29
N PRO A 58 20.34 -43.77 11.86
CA PRO A 58 20.38 -44.29 10.50
C PRO A 58 19.67 -45.64 10.45
N VAL A 59 18.55 -45.76 9.73
CA VAL A 59 18.03 -47.07 9.34
C VAL A 59 17.58 -47.10 7.89
N LEU A 60 18.27 -47.99 7.20
CA LEU A 60 18.27 -48.42 5.81
C LEU A 60 17.13 -49.42 5.52
N SER A 61 16.78 -49.54 4.23
CA SER A 61 16.10 -50.66 3.52
C SER A 61 14.56 -50.72 3.65
N LYS A 62 13.73 -51.05 2.65
CA LYS A 62 13.77 -51.68 1.30
C LYS A 62 12.41 -51.29 0.65
N SER A 63 12.16 -51.18 -0.66
CA SER A 63 12.21 -52.14 -1.77
C SER A 63 11.81 -51.38 -3.05
N PHE A 64 12.63 -51.34 -4.10
CA PHE A 64 12.47 -52.11 -5.35
C PHE A 64 11.05 -52.13 -5.92
N GLU A 65 10.80 -51.35 -6.98
CA GLU A 65 10.21 -51.86 -8.21
C GLU A 65 10.81 -51.12 -9.41
N ALA A 66 11.26 -51.91 -10.37
CA ALA A 66 11.94 -51.53 -11.58
C ALA A 66 10.91 -51.20 -12.67
N TYR A 67 11.15 -50.10 -13.38
CA TYR A 67 10.71 -49.97 -14.76
C TYR A 67 11.94 -49.55 -15.56
N GLU A 68 12.45 -50.50 -16.33
CA GLU A 68 13.28 -50.24 -17.49
C GLU A 68 12.33 -49.78 -18.60
N ASP A 69 12.54 -48.59 -19.16
CA ASP A 69 12.08 -48.27 -20.51
C ASP A 69 12.99 -47.23 -21.17
N ASP A 70 13.04 -47.33 -22.49
CA ASP A 70 14.13 -47.04 -23.41
C ASP A 70 14.63 -45.58 -23.58
N ASP A 71 15.86 -45.48 -24.07
CA ASP A 71 16.44 -44.40 -24.89
C ASP A 71 16.29 -42.95 -24.43
N VAL A 72 17.26 -42.49 -23.62
CA VAL A 72 17.50 -41.07 -23.39
C VAL A 72 19.00 -40.76 -23.55
N PRO A 73 19.40 -39.83 -24.44
CA PRO A 73 20.81 -39.47 -24.64
C PRO A 73 21.41 -38.85 -23.37
N PRO A 74 22.74 -38.92 -23.19
CA PRO A 74 23.39 -38.42 -21.98
C PRO A 74 23.26 -36.89 -21.92
N TYR A 75 22.34 -36.40 -21.10
CA TYR A 75 22.34 -35.01 -20.69
C TYR A 75 23.47 -34.81 -19.68
N ASP A 76 24.48 -34.09 -20.12
CA ASP A 76 25.59 -33.61 -19.30
C ASP A 76 25.04 -32.61 -18.28
N TYR A 77 24.56 -33.11 -17.13
CA TYR A 77 24.09 -32.28 -16.04
C TYR A 77 25.30 -31.66 -15.36
N ASN A 78 25.64 -30.45 -15.77
CA ASN A 78 26.62 -29.61 -15.11
C ASN A 78 25.89 -28.75 -14.05
N PRO A 79 25.92 -29.08 -12.74
CA PRO A 79 25.33 -28.24 -11.70
C PRO A 79 26.27 -27.09 -11.38
N ARG A 80 26.53 -26.21 -12.35
CA ARG A 80 27.48 -25.13 -12.13
C ARG A 80 27.18 -23.88 -12.93
N THR A 81 25.97 -23.34 -12.77
CA THR A 81 25.74 -21.89 -12.70
C THR A 81 24.30 -21.65 -12.22
N GLN A 82 24.03 -22.01 -10.97
CA GLN A 82 23.03 -21.25 -10.24
C GLN A 82 23.74 -19.92 -9.93
N GLU A 83 23.55 -18.94 -10.81
CA GLU A 83 23.75 -17.55 -10.43
C GLU A 83 22.98 -17.37 -9.13
N ARG A 84 23.73 -17.34 -8.03
CA ARG A 84 23.33 -16.61 -6.85
C ARG A 84 23.07 -15.21 -7.37
N GLU A 85 21.81 -14.93 -7.72
CA GLU A 85 21.24 -13.62 -7.49
C GLU A 85 21.44 -13.38 -5.99
N SER A 86 22.60 -12.82 -5.67
CA SER A 86 22.76 -12.03 -4.46
C SER A 86 21.49 -11.19 -4.39
N PRO A 87 20.76 -11.18 -3.26
CA PRO A 87 19.87 -10.07 -3.00
C PRO A 87 20.78 -8.86 -3.17
N GLN A 88 20.61 -8.14 -4.28
CA GLN A 88 21.04 -6.78 -4.29
C GLN A 88 20.14 -6.19 -3.23
N ASP A 89 20.70 -6.00 -2.03
CA ASP A 89 20.40 -4.88 -1.18
C ASP A 89 20.56 -3.64 -2.08
N THR A 90 19.56 -3.45 -2.93
CA THR A 90 19.11 -2.14 -3.28
C THR A 90 18.69 -1.58 -1.93
N VAL A 91 19.66 -0.95 -1.27
CA VAL A 91 19.40 0.16 -0.40
C VAL A 91 18.54 1.06 -1.27
N VAL A 92 17.23 0.86 -1.18
CA VAL A 92 16.24 1.85 -1.55
C VAL A 92 16.61 2.99 -0.64
N VAL A 93 17.50 3.85 -1.14
CA VAL A 93 17.68 5.19 -0.62
C VAL A 93 16.25 5.70 -0.58
N GLY A 94 15.71 5.74 0.63
CA GLY A 94 14.33 6.10 0.89
C GLY A 94 14.17 7.53 0.44
N TYR A 95 13.94 7.71 -0.86
CA TYR A 95 13.18 8.84 -1.33
C TYR A 95 11.89 8.76 -0.54
N PRO A 96 11.57 9.77 0.29
CA PRO A 96 10.31 9.78 1.02
C PRO A 96 9.22 9.51 -0.01
N GLY A 97 8.52 8.39 0.20
CA GLY A 97 7.68 7.75 -0.80
C GLY A 97 6.81 8.77 -1.52
N ASN A 98 6.70 8.62 -2.85
CA ASN A 98 5.89 9.44 -3.73
C ASN A 98 4.65 10.00 -3.03
N GLY A 99 4.64 11.31 -2.76
CA GLY A 99 3.57 12.00 -2.03
C GLY A 99 2.18 11.91 -2.69
N THR A 100 2.06 11.30 -3.87
CA THR A 100 0.81 11.06 -4.59
C THR A 100 -0.23 10.30 -3.75
N GLY A 101 0.19 9.29 -2.98
CA GLY A 101 -0.71 8.53 -2.11
C GLY A 101 -1.27 9.36 -0.94
N ASP A 102 -0.42 10.20 -0.35
CA ASP A 102 -0.85 11.11 0.72
C ASP A 102 -1.76 12.22 0.19
N ILE A 103 -1.46 12.75 -1.01
CA ILE A 103 -2.33 13.72 -1.69
C ILE A 103 -3.72 13.12 -1.92
N PHE A 104 -3.82 11.86 -2.36
CA PHE A 104 -5.11 11.19 -2.49
C PHE A 104 -5.89 11.18 -1.17
N HIS A 105 -5.24 10.83 -0.05
CA HIS A 105 -5.89 10.80 1.25
C HIS A 105 -6.35 12.19 1.71
N ILE A 106 -5.53 13.22 1.53
CA ILE A 106 -5.90 14.60 1.86
C ILE A 106 -7.08 15.06 1.00
N VAL A 107 -7.03 14.83 -0.30
CA VAL A 107 -8.10 15.22 -1.23
C VAL A 107 -9.40 14.48 -0.91
N SER A 108 -9.33 13.18 -0.65
CA SER A 108 -10.52 12.38 -0.30
C SER A 108 -11.12 12.80 1.04
N ILE A 109 -10.31 13.13 2.06
CA ILE A 109 -10.80 13.70 3.33
C ILE A 109 -11.51 15.04 3.09
N CYS A 110 -10.89 15.95 2.32
CA CYS A 110 -11.50 17.24 2.00
C CYS A 110 -12.82 17.08 1.25
N VAL A 111 -12.88 16.17 0.28
CA VAL A 111 -14.10 15.89 -0.48
C VAL A 111 -15.18 15.27 0.41
N ALA A 112 -14.83 14.33 1.29
CA ALA A 112 -15.76 13.72 2.23
C ALA A 112 -16.35 14.74 3.22
N ILE A 113 -15.59 15.75 3.62
CA ILE A 113 -16.13 16.83 4.46
C ILE A 113 -17.03 17.75 3.63
N LEU A 114 -16.62 18.11 2.41
CA LEU A 114 -17.40 18.98 1.52
C LEU A 114 -18.73 18.34 1.08
N SER A 115 -18.80 17.01 0.96
CA SER A 115 -19.99 16.29 0.55
C SER A 115 -21.14 16.39 1.57
N LEU A 116 -20.83 16.69 2.85
CA LEU A 116 -21.85 17.03 3.85
C LEU A 116 -22.61 18.31 3.53
N PHE A 117 -21.97 19.29 2.89
CA PHE A 117 -22.53 20.63 2.67
C PHE A 117 -23.07 20.83 1.26
N VAL A 118 -22.40 20.27 0.25
CA VAL A 118 -22.73 20.55 -1.15
C VAL A 118 -23.64 19.47 -1.73
N SER A 119 -23.16 18.22 -1.76
CA SER A 119 -23.92 17.07 -2.25
C SER A 119 -23.18 15.76 -1.96
N PRO A 120 -23.89 14.69 -1.59
CA PRO A 120 -23.30 13.34 -1.46
C PRO A 120 -22.75 12.80 -2.79
N LEU A 121 -23.18 13.35 -3.93
CA LEU A 121 -22.67 12.96 -5.25
C LEU A 121 -21.18 13.32 -5.45
N ILE A 122 -20.64 14.29 -4.71
CA ILE A 122 -19.23 14.67 -4.83
C ILE A 122 -18.32 13.52 -4.39
N GLU A 123 -18.81 12.60 -3.56
CA GLU A 123 -18.08 11.38 -3.15
C GLU A 123 -17.78 10.43 -4.33
N LEU A 124 -18.40 10.65 -5.51
CA LEU A 124 -18.00 9.97 -6.74
C LEU A 124 -16.56 10.32 -7.14
N ILE A 125 -16.06 11.52 -6.80
CA ILE A 125 -14.68 11.94 -7.11
C ILE A 125 -13.66 11.03 -6.43
N PRO A 126 -13.65 10.88 -5.09
CA PRO A 126 -12.73 9.96 -4.42
C PRO A 126 -12.97 8.51 -4.81
N MET A 127 -14.21 8.11 -5.14
CA MET A 127 -14.48 6.78 -5.70
C MET A 127 -13.75 6.55 -7.03
N PHE A 128 -13.82 7.48 -7.99
CA PHE A 128 -13.11 7.39 -9.26
C PHE A 128 -11.59 7.47 -9.07
N MET A 129 -11.11 8.40 -8.24
CA MET A 129 -9.68 8.50 -7.92
C MET A 129 -9.15 7.21 -7.31
N LEU A 130 -9.92 6.57 -6.43
CA LEU A 130 -9.51 5.31 -5.80
C LEU A 130 -9.36 4.17 -6.82
N LEU A 131 -10.18 4.14 -7.87
CA LEU A 131 -10.02 3.19 -8.97
C LEU A 131 -8.73 3.45 -9.77
N CYS A 132 -8.32 4.72 -9.93
CA CYS A 132 -7.10 5.08 -10.64
C CYS A 132 -5.83 4.82 -9.82
N PHE A 133 -5.85 5.09 -8.51
CA PHE A 133 -4.66 5.08 -7.65
C PHE A 133 -4.56 3.85 -6.73
N TYR A 134 -5.42 2.84 -6.91
CA TYR A 134 -5.52 1.66 -6.03
C TYR A 134 -4.19 1.02 -5.62
N ASN A 135 -3.24 0.93 -6.56
CA ASN A 135 -1.93 0.34 -6.31
C ASN A 135 -1.00 1.23 -5.47
N GLU A 136 -1.14 2.56 -5.57
CA GLU A 136 -0.33 3.53 -4.84
C GLU A 136 -0.82 3.71 -3.40
N LEU A 137 -2.13 3.53 -3.14
CA LEU A 137 -2.69 3.59 -1.78
C LEU A 137 -2.11 2.53 -0.83
N LYS A 138 -1.65 1.38 -1.35
CA LYS A 138 -1.10 0.30 -0.51
C LYS A 138 0.26 0.65 0.09
N ALA A 139 0.98 1.58 -0.53
CA ALA A 139 2.30 2.03 -0.11
C ALA A 139 2.24 3.35 0.68
N SER A 140 1.04 3.88 0.96
CA SER A 140 0.85 5.16 1.64
C SER A 140 0.99 5.05 3.16
N ASN A 141 0.97 6.21 3.81
CA ASN A 141 1.03 6.29 5.26
C ASN A 141 -0.19 5.61 5.93
N PRO A 142 0.00 4.61 6.80
CA PRO A 142 -1.09 3.89 7.45
C PRO A 142 -1.97 4.81 8.30
N GLY A 143 -1.38 5.86 8.88
CA GLY A 143 -2.11 6.86 9.67
C GLY A 143 -3.08 7.69 8.83
N LEU A 144 -2.65 8.17 7.65
CA LEU A 144 -3.53 8.92 6.74
C LEU A 144 -4.62 8.03 6.16
N HIS A 145 -4.28 6.78 5.83
CA HIS A 145 -5.23 5.80 5.34
C HIS A 145 -6.35 5.54 6.37
N LEU A 146 -5.98 5.31 7.63
CA LEU A 146 -6.93 5.15 8.73
C LEU A 146 -7.77 6.40 8.96
N ALA A 147 -7.16 7.59 8.95
CA ALA A 147 -7.86 8.86 9.11
C ALA A 147 -8.91 9.06 8.01
N ASN A 148 -8.56 8.74 6.76
CA ASN A 148 -9.48 8.80 5.63
C ASN A 148 -10.65 7.84 5.83
N LEU A 149 -10.37 6.57 6.15
CA LEU A 149 -11.40 5.56 6.40
C LEU A 149 -12.37 5.99 7.50
N VAL A 150 -11.85 6.43 8.65
CA VAL A 150 -12.66 6.88 9.78
C VAL A 150 -13.49 8.10 9.41
N THR A 151 -12.91 9.07 8.70
CA THR A 151 -13.62 10.27 8.24
C THR A 151 -14.78 9.90 7.32
N THR A 152 -14.55 9.06 6.31
CA THR A 152 -15.60 8.62 5.39
C THR A 152 -16.71 7.85 6.12
N ILE A 153 -16.37 7.00 7.10
CA ILE A 153 -17.36 6.29 7.93
C ILE A 153 -18.21 7.28 8.74
N VAL A 154 -17.58 8.25 9.41
CA VAL A 154 -18.29 9.25 10.23
C VAL A 154 -19.24 10.07 9.37
N VAL A 155 -18.76 10.56 8.21
CA VAL A 155 -19.58 11.30 7.24
C VAL A 155 -20.76 10.45 6.75
N ALA A 156 -20.52 9.18 6.40
CA ALA A 156 -21.56 8.27 5.94
C ALA A 156 -22.64 8.05 7.02
N ILE A 157 -22.25 7.87 8.30
CA ILE A 157 -23.20 7.72 9.41
C ILE A 157 -24.04 8.97 9.58
N ILE A 158 -23.42 10.17 9.57
CA ILE A 158 -24.13 11.45 9.67
C ILE A 158 -25.15 11.59 8.54
N TYR A 159 -24.74 11.24 7.31
CA TYR A 159 -25.63 11.31 6.15
C TYR A 159 -26.78 10.29 6.24
N ILE A 160 -26.53 9.05 6.68
CA ILE A 160 -27.58 8.06 6.91
C ILE A 160 -28.59 8.57 7.95
N MET A 161 -28.13 9.14 9.07
CA MET A 161 -29.03 9.73 10.07
C MET A 161 -29.91 10.82 9.47
N PHE A 162 -29.33 11.71 8.64
CA PHE A 162 -30.08 12.75 7.94
C PHE A 162 -31.13 12.17 6.98
N VAL A 163 -30.78 11.15 6.19
CA VAL A 163 -31.72 10.46 5.28
C VAL A 163 -32.86 9.79 6.06
N ILE A 164 -32.57 9.15 7.20
CA ILE A 164 -33.61 8.54 8.06
C ILE A 164 -34.56 9.60 8.60
N ILE A 165 -34.05 10.73 9.07
CA ILE A 165 -34.89 11.84 9.55
C ILE A 165 -35.83 12.34 8.42
N ILE A 166 -35.29 12.58 7.22
CA ILE A 166 -36.11 12.96 6.06
C ILE A 166 -37.12 11.89 5.71
N ALA A 167 -36.73 10.61 5.72
CA ALA A 167 -37.63 9.50 5.43
C ALA A 167 -38.80 9.46 6.39
N VAL A 168 -38.59 9.71 7.69
CA VAL A 168 -39.68 9.81 8.68
C VAL A 168 -40.63 10.95 8.33
N PHE A 169 -40.12 12.14 8.02
CA PHE A 169 -40.95 13.30 7.67
C PHE A 169 -41.67 13.18 6.32
N THR A 170 -41.16 12.35 5.41
CA THR A 170 -41.70 12.15 4.06
C THR A 170 -42.45 10.81 3.89
N TYR A 171 -42.82 10.16 5.01
CA TYR A 171 -43.52 8.86 5.01
C TYR A 171 -42.80 7.78 4.18
N GLY A 172 -41.47 7.78 4.21
CA GLY A 172 -40.61 6.81 3.55
C GLY A 172 -40.17 7.19 2.13
N ILE A 173 -40.74 8.23 1.50
CA ILE A 173 -40.33 8.65 0.15
C ILE A 173 -38.85 9.06 0.13
N GLY A 174 -38.36 9.70 1.19
CA GLY A 174 -36.96 10.08 1.35
C GLY A 174 -35.96 8.92 1.35
N LEU A 175 -36.40 7.66 1.51
CA LEU A 175 -35.52 6.50 1.40
C LEU A 175 -34.87 6.35 0.01
N ILE A 176 -35.41 6.98 -1.04
CA ILE A 176 -34.74 7.01 -2.34
C ILE A 176 -33.36 7.68 -2.30
N LEU A 177 -33.14 8.59 -1.34
CA LEU A 177 -31.84 9.23 -1.12
C LEU A 177 -30.77 8.25 -0.63
N LEU A 178 -31.16 7.05 -0.17
CA LEU A 178 -30.22 6.00 0.24
C LEU A 178 -29.36 5.51 -0.94
N VAL A 179 -29.80 5.70 -2.19
CA VAL A 179 -28.97 5.47 -3.39
C VAL A 179 -27.69 6.30 -3.35
N PHE A 180 -27.71 7.49 -2.77
CA PHE A 180 -26.52 8.34 -2.63
C PHE A 180 -25.54 7.85 -1.55
N VAL A 181 -25.91 6.83 -0.76
CA VAL A 181 -25.00 6.16 0.19
C VAL A 181 -24.09 5.14 -0.53
N ILE A 182 -24.47 4.67 -1.72
CA ILE A 182 -23.73 3.65 -2.46
C ILE A 182 -22.25 4.03 -2.70
N PRO A 183 -21.92 5.26 -3.14
CA PRO A 183 -20.51 5.69 -3.30
C PRO A 183 -19.69 5.56 -2.01
N TYR A 184 -20.26 5.92 -0.86
CA TYR A 184 -19.60 5.76 0.44
C TYR A 184 -19.31 4.30 0.76
N GLY A 185 -20.29 3.41 0.52
CA GLY A 185 -20.10 1.98 0.73
C GLY A 185 -18.94 1.42 -0.09
N ILE A 186 -18.82 1.85 -1.35
CA ILE A 186 -17.72 1.44 -2.23
C ILE A 186 -16.38 1.96 -1.70
N VAL A 187 -16.28 3.26 -1.37
CA VAL A 187 -15.05 3.87 -0.85
C VAL A 187 -14.62 3.19 0.45
N ILE A 188 -15.54 2.97 1.40
CA ILE A 188 -15.24 2.30 2.68
C ILE A 188 -14.77 0.86 2.46
N CYS A 189 -15.45 0.09 1.61
CA CYS A 189 -15.05 -1.29 1.30
C CYS A 189 -13.65 -1.33 0.66
N CYS A 190 -13.37 -0.43 -0.27
CA CYS A 190 -12.08 -0.37 -0.94
C CYS A 190 -10.94 0.10 -0.02
N LEU A 191 -11.19 1.11 0.83
CA LEU A 191 -10.21 1.54 1.83
C LEU A 191 -9.95 0.39 2.82
N SER A 192 -10.99 -0.27 3.31
CA SER A 192 -10.84 -1.42 4.23
C SER A 192 -10.06 -2.58 3.61
N ALA A 193 -10.26 -2.86 2.31
CA ALA A 193 -9.55 -3.91 1.58
C ALA A 193 -8.07 -3.56 1.28
N THR A 194 -7.73 -2.27 1.27
CA THR A 194 -6.37 -1.77 1.02
C THR A 194 -5.56 -1.52 2.28
N ALA A 195 -6.13 -1.74 3.47
CA ALA A 195 -5.44 -1.55 4.73
C ALA A 195 -4.13 -2.36 4.76
N PRO A 196 -2.99 -1.74 5.11
CA PRO A 196 -1.72 -2.42 5.18
C PRO A 196 -1.80 -3.52 6.23
N LYS A 197 -1.60 -4.78 5.82
CA LYS A 197 -1.59 -5.92 6.73
C LYS A 197 -0.40 -5.74 7.68
N HIS A 198 -0.70 -5.64 8.98
CA HIS A 198 0.33 -5.56 10.01
C HIS A 198 1.18 -6.82 9.92
N GLN A 199 2.37 -6.71 9.31
CA GLN A 199 3.30 -7.81 9.23
C GLN A 199 3.92 -7.94 10.62
N PRO A 200 3.71 -9.05 11.34
CA PRO A 200 4.24 -9.18 12.70
C PRO A 200 5.76 -9.06 12.63
N THR A 201 6.29 -8.04 13.29
CA THR A 201 7.73 -7.86 13.45
C THR A 201 8.23 -9.04 14.27
N ILE A 202 8.89 -10.00 13.61
CA ILE A 202 9.62 -11.06 14.30
C ILE A 202 10.84 -10.39 14.92
N GLN A 203 10.74 -10.04 16.20
CA GLN A 203 11.92 -9.64 16.98
C GLN A 203 12.74 -10.90 17.23
N ALA A 204 13.95 -10.94 16.67
CA ALA A 204 14.95 -11.98 16.86
C ALA A 204 15.81 -11.69 18.09
#